data_AF-A0A1H6EET9-F1
#
_entry.id   AF-A0A1H6EET9-F1
#
_cell.length_a   1.000
_cell.length_b   1.000
_cell.length_c   1.000
_cell.angle_alpha   90.00
_cell.angle_beta   90.00
_cell.angle_gamma   90.00
#
_symmetry.space_group_name_H-M   'P 1'
#
loop_
_entity.id
_entity.type
_entity.pdbx_description
1 polymer ?
#
loop_
_entity_poly.entity_id
_entity_poly.type
_entity_poly.pdbx_seq_one_letter_code
_entity_poly.pdbx_strand_id
1 'polypeptide(L)' 'MDDEAPGALQDALDRLALLSAATSALASTLDGDAGMVRVSRTLVPQLADWCAIHAVADGVVREVSVV' A
#
# COMPACT_ATOMS: atom_id res chain seq x y z
N MET A 1 -9.41 29.85 20.31
CA MET A 1 -8.79 28.55 20.62
C MET A 1 -9.05 27.76 19.37
N ASP A 2 -8.25 28.04 18.35
CA ASP A 2 -8.50 27.63 16.98
C ASP A 2 -7.13 27.29 16.40
N ASP A 3 -6.83 26.00 16.21
CA ASP A 3 -5.80 25.58 15.25
C ASP A 3 -5.89 24.07 14.88
N GLU A 4 -7.09 23.49 14.76
CA GLU A 4 -7.26 22.06 14.41
C GLU A 4 -7.43 21.82 12.89
N ALA A 5 -7.46 22.87 12.08
CA ALA A 5 -7.70 22.81 10.64
C ALA A 5 -6.50 22.40 9.75
N PRO A 6 -5.21 22.70 10.07
CA PRO A 6 -4.09 22.38 9.18
C PRO A 6 -3.77 20.88 9.09
N GLY A 7 -3.90 20.14 10.20
CA GLY A 7 -3.51 18.72 10.28
C GLY A 7 -4.45 17.79 9.51
N ALA A 8 -5.77 18.02 9.62
CA ALA A 8 -6.76 17.15 8.97
C ALA A 8 -6.69 17.19 7.43
N LEU A 9 -6.36 18.35 6.83
CA LEU A 9 -6.13 18.48 5.40
C LEU A 9 -4.86 17.70 4.98
N GLN A 10 -3.78 17.85 5.74
CA GLN A 10 -2.53 17.14 5.47
C GLN A 10 -2.73 15.62 5.55
N ASP A 11 -3.40 15.12 6.59
CA ASP A 11 -3.72 13.70 6.74
C ASP A 11 -4.54 13.16 5.56
N ALA A 12 -5.51 13.94 5.06
CA ALA A 12 -6.30 13.56 3.90
C ALA A 12 -5.46 13.51 2.61
N LEU A 13 -4.55 14.47 2.43
CA LEU A 13 -3.63 14.50 1.29
C LEU A 13 -2.65 13.33 1.32
N ASP A 14 -2.11 13.00 2.50
CA ASP A 14 -1.17 11.88 2.68
C ASP A 14 -1.85 10.54 2.36
N ARG A 15 -3.10 10.35 2.80
CA ARG A 15 -3.90 9.17 2.45
C ARG A 15 -4.18 9.07 0.95
N LEU A 16 -4.50 10.20 0.29
CA LEU A 16 -4.71 10.24 -1.16
C LEU A 16 -3.43 9.95 -1.94
N ALA A 17 -2.30 10.51 -1.50
CA ALA A 17 -0.98 10.26 -2.09
C ALA A 17 -0.59 8.79 -1.98
N LEU A 18 -0.79 8.18 -0.81
CA LEU A 18 -0.54 6.76 -0.57
C LEU A 18 -1.41 5.89 -1.49
N LEU A 19 -2.71 6.17 -1.56
CA LEU A 19 -3.64 5.43 -2.42
C LEU A 19 -3.27 5.55 -3.91
N SER A 20 -2.89 6.75 -4.35
CA SER A 20 -2.44 6.99 -5.71
C SER A 20 -1.18 6.18 -6.03
N ALA A 21 -0.18 6.23 -5.16
CA ALA A 21 1.08 5.49 -5.33
C ALA A 21 0.86 3.96 -5.36
N ALA A 22 0.00 3.43 -4.47
CA ALA A 22 -0.34 2.00 -4.47
C ALA A 22 -1.06 1.59 -5.77
N THR A 23 -1.99 2.41 -6.25
CA THR A 23 -2.72 2.15 -7.51
C THR A 23 -1.78 2.18 -8.71
N SER A 24 -0.86 3.16 -8.79
CA SER A 24 0.16 3.23 -9.83
C SER A 24 1.12 2.04 -9.79
N ALA A 25 1.52 1.60 -8.60
CA ALA A 25 2.36 0.42 -8.42
C ALA A 25 1.68 -0.86 -8.94
N LEU A 26 0.40 -1.04 -8.60
CA LEU A 26 -0.42 -2.16 -9.08
C LEU A 26 -0.60 -2.13 -10.61
N ALA A 27 -0.89 -0.96 -11.18
CA ALA A 27 -1.11 -0.78 -12.63
C ALA A 27 0.17 -0.85 -13.48
N SER A 28 1.36 -0.91 -12.86
CA SER A 28 2.64 -0.90 -13.58
C SER A 28 2.97 -2.22 -14.29
N THR A 29 2.21 -3.29 -14.03
CA THR A 29 2.47 -4.63 -14.55
C THR A 29 1.17 -5.45 -14.63
N LEU A 30 1.14 -6.44 -15.53
CA LEU A 30 0.07 -7.46 -15.59
C LEU A 30 0.40 -8.70 -14.72
N ASP A 31 1.63 -8.79 -14.22
CA ASP A 31 2.02 -9.81 -13.24
C ASP A 31 1.52 -9.38 -11.85
N GLY A 32 0.51 -10.09 -11.35
CA GLY A 32 -0.14 -9.80 -10.07
C GLY A 32 0.81 -9.87 -8.87
N ASP A 33 1.73 -10.84 -8.84
CA ASP A 33 2.70 -10.95 -7.75
C ASP A 33 3.66 -9.77 -7.79
N ALA A 34 4.19 -9.44 -8.97
CA ALA A 34 5.09 -8.31 -9.13
C ALA A 34 4.41 -6.97 -8.77
N GLY A 35 3.11 -6.84 -9.07
CA GLY A 35 2.29 -5.69 -8.66
C GLY A 35 2.17 -5.61 -7.13
N MET A 36 1.86 -6.73 -6.47
CA MET A 36 1.70 -6.80 -5.02
C MET A 36 3.01 -6.55 -4.26
N VAL A 37 4.14 -7.05 -4.74
CA VAL A 37 5.49 -6.73 -4.18
C VAL A 37 5.76 -5.22 -4.21
N ARG A 38 5.33 -4.52 -5.26
CA ARG A 38 5.49 -3.07 -5.36
C ARG A 38 4.54 -2.35 -4.41
N VAL A 39 3.30 -2.81 -4.29
CA VAL A 39 2.33 -2.26 -3.33
C VAL A 39 2.84 -2.39 -1.90
N SER A 40 3.32 -3.56 -1.46
CA SER A 40 3.79 -3.74 -0.07
C SER A 40 4.90 -2.77 0.32
N ARG A 41 5.80 -2.44 -0.62
CA ARG A 41 6.86 -1.44 -0.41
C ARG A 41 6.35 0.00 -0.34
N THR A 42 5.20 0.28 -0.92
CA THR A 42 4.55 1.61 -0.86
C THR A 42 3.81 1.81 0.47
N LEU A 43 3.25 0.72 1.03
CA LEU A 43 2.50 0.76 2.28
C LEU A 43 3.39 0.99 3.51
N VAL A 44 4.62 0.47 3.50
CA VAL A 44 5.58 0.65 4.61
C VAL A 44 6.46 1.87 4.33
N PRO A 45 6.66 2.80 5.29
CA PRO A 45 6.14 2.81 6.66
C PRO A 45 4.82 3.58 6.83
N GLN A 46 4.25 4.15 5.76
CA GLN A 46 3.18 5.14 5.83
C GLN A 46 1.85 4.62 6.41
N LEU A 47 1.55 3.33 6.20
CA LEU A 47 0.34 2.68 6.69
C LEU A 47 0.60 1.69 7.83
N ALA A 48 1.77 1.06 7.85
CA ALA A 48 2.14 0.04 8.81
C ALA A 48 3.66 -0.11 8.90
N ASP A 49 4.15 -0.67 10.01
CA ASP A 49 5.56 -0.99 10.22
C ASP A 49 6.04 -2.22 9.41
N TRP A 50 5.12 -3.08 8.99
CA TRP A 50 5.39 -4.28 8.20
C TRP A 50 4.19 -4.66 7.33
N CYS A 51 4.44 -5.33 6.20
CA CYS A 51 3.42 -5.80 5.28
C CYS A 51 3.77 -7.18 4.73
N ALA A 52 2.91 -8.18 4.98
CA ALA A 52 3.01 -9.52 4.41
C ALA A 52 1.84 -9.79 3.45
N ILE A 53 2.15 -10.23 2.23
CA ILE A 53 1.17 -10.56 1.20
C ILE A 53 1.31 -12.04 0.84
N HIS A 54 0.17 -12.75 0.85
CA HIS A 54 0.07 -14.14 0.42
C HIS A 54 -0.95 -14.27 -0.71
N ALA A 55 -0.59 -15.01 -1.75
CA ALA A 55 -1.51 -15.41 -2.81
C ALA A 55 -2.13 -16.77 -2.49
N VAL A 56 -3.39 -16.94 -2.88
CA VAL A 56 -4.10 -18.22 -2.77
C VAL A 56 -4.43 -18.71 -4.19
N ALA A 57 -3.90 -19.87 -4.55
CA ALA A 57 -4.17 -20.53 -5.82
C ALA A 57 -4.33 -22.04 -5.59
N ASP A 58 -5.38 -22.64 -6.16
CA ASP A 58 -5.63 -24.09 -6.08
C ASP A 58 -5.64 -24.65 -4.65
N GLY A 59 -6.13 -23.87 -3.69
CA GLY A 59 -6.17 -24.24 -2.27
C GLY A 59 -4.82 -24.18 -1.56
N VAL A 60 -3.76 -23.69 -2.22
CA VAL A 60 -2.42 -23.51 -1.66
C VAL A 60 -2.16 -22.02 -1.40
N VAL A 61 -1.59 -21.73 -0.23
CA VAL A 61 -1.13 -20.39 0.15
C VAL A 61 0.35 -20.27 -0.21
N ARG A 62 0.71 -19.19 -0.89
CA ARG A 62 2.10 -18.87 -1.25
C ARG A 62 2.43 -17.45 -0.82
N GLU A 63 3.59 -17.26 -0.19
CA GLU A 63 4.12 -15.94 0.11
C GLU A 63 4.50 -15.20 -1.18
N VAL A 64 4.09 -13.94 -1.28
CA VAL A 64 4.40 -13.04 -2.41
C VAL A 64 5.40 -11.98 -1.96
N SER A 65 5.20 -11.39 -0.79
CA SER A 65 6.12 -10.43 -0.20
C SER A 65 6.00 -10.37 1.31
N VAL A 66 7.12 -10.05 1.96
CA VAL A 66 7.19 -9.56 3.35
C VAL A 66 8.15 -8.38 3.34
N VAL A 67 7.67 -7.22 3.78
CA VAL A 67 8.43 -5.95 3.82
C VAL A 67 8.29 -5.33 5.19
#